data_AF-A0A147BFT1-F1
#
_entry.id   AF-A0A147BFT1-F1
#
_cell.length_a   1.000
_cell.length_b   1.000
_cell.length_c   1.000
_cell.angle_alpha   90.00
_cell.angle_beta   90.00
_cell.angle_gamma   90.00
#
_symmetry.space_group_name_H-M   'P 1'
#
loop_
_entity.id
_entity.type
_entity.pdbx_description
1 polymer ?
#
loop_
_entity_poly.entity_id
_entity_poly.type
_entity_poly.pdbx_seq_one_letter_code
_entity_poly.pdbx_strand_id
1 'polypeptide(L)'
;KAARIALKKNIDKHKDVARESLPKGFRRHESVLLRRLQAGAAITPSITKKWADAKKKKKNPDFVPKPDQCKYCLENLRADTQHLVWECSKLDQERNDALGALNREDKPSTLDEWVNPAGDSERRSLILRSLVDFLKTANLGRDL
;
A
#
# COMPACT_ATOMS: atom_id res chain seq x y z
N LYS A 1 -21.34 12.46 -10.03
CA LYS A 1 -21.97 11.17 -9.62
C LYS A 1 -21.06 9.96 -9.89
N ALA A 2 -20.44 9.82 -11.07
CA ALA A 2 -19.58 8.69 -11.44
C ALA A 2 -18.39 8.44 -10.48
N ALA A 3 -17.63 9.48 -10.10
CA ALA A 3 -16.48 9.34 -9.19
C ALA A 3 -16.85 8.78 -7.79
N ARG A 4 -18.04 9.10 -7.29
CA ARG A 4 -18.56 8.62 -6.00
C ARG A 4 -18.96 7.15 -6.06
N ILE A 5 -19.47 6.71 -7.21
CA ILE A 5 -19.83 5.31 -7.48
C ILE A 5 -18.55 4.48 -7.66
N ALA A 6 -17.55 4.99 -8.37
CA ALA A 6 -16.26 4.33 -8.54
C ALA A 6 -15.53 4.16 -7.19
N LEU A 7 -15.49 5.21 -6.35
CA LEU A 7 -14.92 5.13 -5.01
C LEU A 7 -15.67 4.10 -4.14
N LYS A 8 -17.01 4.08 -4.20
CA LYS A 8 -17.82 3.13 -3.42
C LYS A 8 -17.59 1.68 -3.87
N LYS A 9 -17.58 1.43 -5.19
CA LYS A 9 -17.24 0.10 -5.74
C LYS A 9 -15.82 -0.35 -5.35
N ASN A 10 -14.87 0.57 -5.32
CA ASN A 10 -13.49 0.27 -4.92
C ASN A 10 -13.42 -0.08 -3.41
N ILE A 11 -14.08 0.72 -2.55
CA ILE A 11 -14.22 0.42 -1.12
C ILE A 11 -14.92 -0.92 -0.88
N ASP A 12 -15.98 -1.22 -1.62
CA ASP A 12 -16.74 -2.46 -1.44
C ASP A 12 -15.93 -3.69 -1.94
N LYS A 13 -15.19 -3.58 -3.06
CA LYS A 13 -14.22 -4.60 -3.50
C LYS A 13 -13.20 -4.90 -2.40
N HIS A 14 -12.60 -3.86 -1.81
CA HIS A 14 -11.61 -4.00 -0.75
C HIS A 14 -12.20 -4.53 0.58
N LYS A 15 -13.50 -4.30 0.84
CA LYS A 15 -14.19 -4.85 2.02
C LYS A 15 -14.40 -6.34 1.94
N ASP A 16 -14.77 -6.88 0.76
CA ASP A 16 -15.00 -8.32 0.62
C ASP A 16 -13.69 -9.12 0.68
N VAL A 17 -12.58 -8.53 0.22
CA VAL A 17 -11.26 -9.13 0.37
C VAL A 17 -10.73 -9.01 1.82
N ALA A 18 -10.97 -7.90 2.51
CA ALA A 18 -10.66 -7.76 3.93
C ALA A 18 -11.48 -8.70 4.84
N ARG A 19 -12.56 -9.31 4.33
CA ARG A 19 -13.36 -10.32 5.05
C ARG A 19 -12.73 -11.71 5.02
N GLU A 20 -11.86 -12.01 4.05
CA GLU A 20 -11.04 -13.22 4.17
C GLU A 20 -10.06 -13.05 5.32
N SER A 21 -10.11 -13.97 6.28
CA SER A 21 -9.23 -13.94 7.43
C SER A 21 -7.78 -13.97 6.97
N LEU A 22 -6.97 -13.00 7.41
CA LEU A 22 -5.52 -13.06 7.27
C LEU A 22 -5.02 -14.41 7.81
N PRO A 23 -4.09 -15.08 7.11
CA PRO A 23 -3.46 -16.28 7.63
C PRO A 23 -2.79 -16.05 9.00
N LYS A 24 -2.62 -17.12 9.78
CA LYS A 24 -1.96 -17.06 11.09
C LYS A 24 -0.44 -16.86 10.94
N GLY A 25 0.21 -16.36 12.00
CA GLY A 25 1.68 -16.26 12.08
C GLY A 25 2.26 -14.86 11.90
N PHE A 26 1.43 -13.85 11.60
CA PHE A 26 1.86 -12.45 11.60
C PHE A 26 1.79 -11.84 12.99
N ARG A 27 2.76 -10.99 13.32
CA ARG A 27 2.72 -10.15 14.52
C ARG A 27 1.54 -9.19 14.44
N ARG A 28 1.10 -8.68 15.59
CA ARG A 28 -0.04 -7.76 15.67
C ARG A 28 0.13 -6.54 14.75
N HIS A 29 1.31 -5.93 14.73
CA HIS A 29 1.57 -4.74 13.91
C HIS A 29 1.59 -5.07 12.41
N GLU A 30 2.18 -6.19 12.01
CA GLU A 30 2.17 -6.68 10.63
C GLU A 30 0.74 -6.95 10.15
N SER A 31 -0.07 -7.61 10.98
CA SER A 31 -1.49 -7.85 10.69
C SER A 31 -2.27 -6.56 10.47
N VAL A 32 -2.01 -5.53 11.27
CA VAL A 32 -2.66 -4.21 11.11
C VAL A 32 -2.24 -3.54 9.81
N LEU A 33 -0.94 -3.55 9.49
CA LEU A 33 -0.42 -2.98 8.24
C LEU A 33 -1.00 -3.70 7.02
N LEU A 34 -0.97 -5.04 7.01
CA LEU A 34 -1.54 -5.84 5.93
C LEU A 34 -3.04 -5.53 5.74
N ARG A 35 -3.83 -5.49 6.83
CA ARG A 35 -5.26 -5.15 6.72
C ARG A 35 -5.50 -3.75 6.17
N ARG A 36 -4.67 -2.77 6.53
CA ARG A 36 -4.77 -1.42 5.97
C ARG A 36 -4.47 -1.41 4.49
N LEU A 37 -3.44 -2.13 4.05
CA LEU A 37 -3.11 -2.26 2.63
C LEU A 37 -4.25 -2.95 1.86
N GLN A 38 -4.73 -4.08 2.37
CA GLN A 38 -5.83 -4.85 1.79
C GLN A 38 -7.13 -4.04 1.66
N ALA A 39 -7.42 -3.21 2.67
CA ALA A 39 -8.57 -2.32 2.68
C ALA A 39 -8.39 -1.03 1.87
N GLY A 40 -7.20 -0.78 1.28
CA GLY A 40 -6.88 0.50 0.63
C GLY A 40 -6.87 1.70 1.59
N ALA A 41 -6.61 1.44 2.87
CA ALA A 41 -6.71 2.39 3.99
C ALA A 41 -5.34 2.66 4.66
N ALA A 42 -4.23 2.30 4.01
CA ALA A 42 -2.88 2.64 4.48
C ALA A 42 -2.69 4.15 4.58
N ILE A 43 -2.08 4.62 5.68
CA ILE A 43 -1.91 6.05 5.93
C ILE A 43 -0.59 6.49 5.30
N THR A 44 -0.65 6.79 4.01
CA THR A 44 0.54 7.15 3.24
C THR A 44 0.92 8.63 3.40
N PRO A 45 2.18 9.03 3.09
CA PRO A 45 2.58 10.43 3.10
C PRO A 45 1.69 11.31 2.22
N SER A 46 1.16 10.76 1.12
CA SER A 46 0.22 11.49 0.27
C SER A 46 -1.10 11.83 0.99
N ILE A 47 -1.57 10.96 1.88
CA ILE A 47 -2.81 11.17 2.66
C ILE A 47 -2.55 12.18 3.78
N THR A 48 -1.45 12.03 4.51
CA THR A 48 -1.11 12.96 5.60
C THR A 48 -0.88 14.38 5.07
N LYS A 49 -0.21 14.52 3.92
CA LYS A 49 -0.07 15.80 3.21
C LYS A 49 -1.41 16.38 2.81
N LYS A 50 -2.30 15.58 2.22
CA LYS A 50 -3.66 16.02 1.85
C LYS A 50 -4.43 16.57 3.04
N TRP A 51 -4.33 15.94 4.21
CA TRP A 51 -4.97 16.44 5.43
C TRP A 51 -4.35 17.75 5.93
N ALA A 52 -3.02 17.86 5.91
CA ALA A 52 -2.31 19.08 6.28
C ALA A 52 -2.67 20.25 5.35
N ASP A 53 -2.71 20.00 4.04
CA ASP A 53 -3.05 21.01 3.04
C ASP A 53 -4.51 21.44 3.13
N ALA A 54 -5.44 20.50 3.39
CA ALA A 54 -6.83 20.83 3.68
C ALA A 54 -6.96 21.72 4.92
N LYS A 55 -6.17 21.46 5.98
CA LYS A 55 -6.12 22.29 7.18
C LYS A 55 -5.57 23.68 6.90
N LYS A 56 -4.54 23.82 6.06
CA LYS A 56 -4.00 25.12 5.63
C LYS A 56 -4.99 25.90 4.78
N LYS A 57 -5.64 25.25 3.81
CA LYS A 57 -6.65 25.86 2.95
C LYS A 57 -7.86 26.39 3.72
N LYS A 58 -8.27 25.69 4.79
CA LYS A 58 -9.31 26.19 5.70
C LYS A 58 -8.91 27.49 6.42
N LYS A 59 -7.61 27.69 6.69
CA LYS A 59 -7.09 28.90 7.36
C LYS A 59 -6.77 30.02 6.38
N ASN A 60 -6.34 29.68 5.16
CA ASN A 60 -6.00 30.60 4.09
C ASN A 60 -6.62 30.06 2.78
N PRO A 61 -7.75 30.62 2.31
CA PRO A 61 -8.42 30.18 1.09
C PRO A 61 -7.55 30.21 -0.17
N ASP A 62 -6.58 31.13 -0.22
CA ASP A 62 -5.65 31.33 -1.34
C ASP A 62 -4.42 30.39 -1.27
N PHE A 63 -4.36 29.52 -0.26
CA PHE A 63 -3.29 28.54 -0.14
C PHE A 63 -3.31 27.56 -1.32
N VAL A 64 -2.26 27.61 -2.14
CA VAL A 64 -1.98 26.64 -3.20
C VAL A 64 -1.05 25.55 -2.66
N PRO A 65 -1.51 24.29 -2.52
CA PRO A 65 -0.67 23.19 -2.06
C PRO A 65 0.41 22.86 -3.09
N LYS A 66 1.63 22.61 -2.60
CA LYS A 66 2.71 22.07 -3.44
C LYS A 66 2.37 20.64 -3.86
N PRO A 67 2.75 20.21 -5.08
CA PRO A 67 2.54 18.83 -5.52
C PRO A 67 3.13 17.85 -4.52
N ASP A 68 2.48 16.69 -4.37
CA ASP A 68 3.00 15.63 -3.53
C ASP A 68 4.29 15.06 -4.14
N GLN A 69 5.26 14.76 -3.28
CA GLN A 69 6.58 14.31 -3.69
C GLN A 69 7.00 13.14 -2.82
N CYS A 70 7.22 12.00 -3.46
CA CYS A 70 7.86 10.87 -2.84
C CYS A 70 9.27 11.25 -2.35
N LYS A 71 9.51 11.08 -1.05
CA LYS A 71 10.81 11.36 -0.42
C LYS A 71 11.94 10.46 -0.92
N TYR A 72 11.60 9.33 -1.54
CA TYR A 72 12.57 8.35 -2.04
C TYR A 72 13.02 8.71 -3.46
N CYS A 73 12.11 8.74 -4.43
CA CYS A 73 12.48 8.99 -5.83
C CYS A 73 12.58 10.47 -6.20
N LEU A 74 11.93 11.38 -5.46
CA LEU A 74 11.92 12.83 -5.72
C LEU A 74 11.34 13.25 -7.09
N GLU A 75 10.80 12.31 -7.89
CA GLU A 75 10.31 12.54 -9.26
C GLU A 75 8.89 13.14 -9.35
N ASN A 76 8.44 13.91 -8.34
CA ASN A 76 7.07 14.47 -8.30
C ASN A 76 5.93 13.44 -8.39
N LEU A 77 6.20 12.17 -8.02
CA LEU A 77 5.17 11.16 -7.92
C LEU A 77 4.53 11.18 -6.53
N ARG A 78 3.21 10.98 -6.51
CA ARG A 78 2.41 10.93 -5.29
C ARG A 78 2.87 9.73 -4.46
N ALA A 79 3.18 9.96 -3.18
CA ALA A 79 3.63 8.90 -2.27
C ALA A 79 2.43 8.12 -1.73
N ASP A 80 1.70 7.45 -2.62
CA ASP A 80 0.61 6.54 -2.26
C ASP A 80 1.08 5.08 -2.23
N THR A 81 0.18 4.16 -1.89
CA THR A 81 0.52 2.74 -1.75
C THR A 81 0.99 2.14 -3.07
N GLN A 82 0.39 2.54 -4.20
CA GLN A 82 0.77 2.07 -5.53
C GLN A 82 2.22 2.46 -5.83
N HIS A 83 2.55 3.74 -5.63
CA HIS A 83 3.90 4.20 -5.85
C HIS A 83 4.90 3.53 -4.89
N LEU A 84 4.64 3.60 -3.58
CA LEU A 84 5.61 3.14 -2.58
C LEU A 84 5.85 1.63 -2.61
N VAL A 85 4.83 0.83 -2.88
CA VAL A 85 4.94 -0.64 -2.81
C VAL A 85 5.29 -1.25 -4.17
N TRP A 86 4.78 -0.71 -5.28
CA TRP A 86 4.86 -1.38 -6.58
C TRP A 86 5.72 -0.68 -7.62
N GLU A 87 5.75 0.66 -7.65
CA GLU A 87 6.33 1.41 -8.78
C GLU A 87 7.61 2.18 -8.44
N CYS A 88 7.90 2.44 -7.16
CA CYS A 88 9.02 3.29 -6.78
C CYS A 88 10.33 2.66 -7.23
N SER A 89 11.06 3.36 -8.11
CA SER A 89 12.35 2.92 -8.66
C SER A 89 13.45 2.85 -7.60
N LYS A 90 13.36 3.69 -6.56
CA LYS A 90 14.31 3.69 -5.44
C LYS A 90 14.10 2.58 -4.43
N LEU A 91 13.00 1.83 -4.55
CA LEU A 91 12.68 0.67 -3.72
C LEU A 91 12.68 -0.63 -4.55
N ASP A 92 13.21 -0.56 -5.77
CA ASP A 92 13.15 -1.67 -6.73
C ASP A 92 14.03 -2.84 -6.29
N GLN A 93 15.19 -2.57 -5.69
CA GLN A 93 16.08 -3.61 -5.21
C GLN A 93 15.39 -4.42 -4.10
N GLU A 94 14.89 -3.76 -3.06
CA GLU A 94 14.22 -4.41 -1.93
C GLU A 94 12.97 -5.17 -2.38
N ARG A 95 12.23 -4.61 -3.35
CA ARG A 95 11.06 -5.26 -3.95
C ARG A 95 11.48 -6.52 -4.70
N ASN A 96 12.49 -6.43 -5.56
CA ASN A 96 12.99 -7.57 -6.34
C ASN A 96 13.58 -8.66 -5.46
N ASP A 97 14.23 -8.30 -4.35
CA ASP A 97 14.74 -9.27 -3.37
C ASP A 97 13.59 -10.03 -2.69
N ALA A 98 12.56 -9.31 -2.23
CA ALA A 98 11.38 -9.92 -1.62
C ALA A 98 10.58 -10.80 -2.59
N LEU A 99 10.39 -10.35 -3.84
CA LEU A 99 9.75 -11.14 -4.90
C LEU A 99 10.66 -12.29 -5.36
N GLY A 100 11.98 -12.12 -5.28
CA GLY A 100 12.99 -13.12 -5.61
C GLY A 100 12.93 -14.34 -4.70
N ALA A 101 12.53 -14.16 -3.44
CA ALA A 101 12.34 -15.23 -2.47
C ALA A 101 11.11 -16.13 -2.75
N LEU A 102 10.21 -15.73 -3.66
CA LEU A 102 9.03 -16.51 -4.03
C LEU A 102 9.32 -17.44 -5.22
N ASN A 103 8.63 -18.59 -5.24
CA ASN A 103 8.57 -19.44 -6.42
C ASN A 103 7.96 -18.69 -7.61
N ARG A 104 8.37 -19.05 -8.84
CA ARG A 104 7.91 -18.38 -10.06
C ARG A 104 6.37 -18.31 -10.19
N GLU A 105 5.67 -19.35 -9.74
CA GLU A 105 4.20 -19.46 -9.80
C GLU A 105 3.48 -18.63 -8.72
N ASP A 106 4.21 -18.23 -7.68
CA ASP A 106 3.69 -17.44 -6.55
C ASP A 106 4.04 -15.96 -6.67
N LYS A 107 4.89 -15.58 -7.63
CA LYS A 107 5.27 -14.19 -7.83
C LYS A 107 4.06 -13.37 -8.27
N PRO A 108 3.63 -12.37 -7.48
CA PRO A 108 2.58 -11.46 -7.89
C PRO A 108 3.04 -10.66 -9.11
N SER A 109 2.10 -10.40 -10.02
CA SER A 109 2.29 -9.58 -11.22
C SER A 109 1.73 -8.16 -11.05
N THR A 110 0.94 -7.95 -9.98
CA THR A 110 0.36 -6.65 -9.63
C THR A 110 0.39 -6.39 -8.13
N LEU A 111 0.25 -5.13 -7.72
CA LEU A 111 0.09 -4.76 -6.31
C LEU A 111 -1.08 -5.51 -5.66
N ASP A 112 -2.22 -5.61 -6.37
CA ASP A 112 -3.43 -6.24 -5.83
C ASP A 112 -3.15 -7.71 -5.52
N GLU A 113 -2.43 -8.43 -6.39
CA GLU A 113 -2.04 -9.82 -6.14
C GLU A 113 -1.07 -9.98 -4.98
N TRP A 114 -0.21 -8.98 -4.73
CA TRP A 114 0.74 -9.03 -3.62
C TRP A 114 0.07 -8.75 -2.27
N VAL A 115 -0.86 -7.79 -2.26
CA VAL A 115 -1.59 -7.36 -1.04
C VAL A 115 -2.77 -8.31 -0.75
N ASN A 116 -3.41 -8.82 -1.79
CA ASN A 116 -4.59 -9.68 -1.77
C ASN A 116 -4.34 -11.00 -2.54
N PRO A 117 -3.38 -11.83 -2.09
CA PRO A 117 -3.10 -13.07 -2.80
C PRO A 117 -4.29 -14.03 -2.74
N ALA A 118 -4.59 -14.63 -3.88
CA ALA A 118 -5.54 -15.73 -4.00
C ALA A 118 -4.90 -17.09 -3.65
N GLY A 119 -5.73 -18.11 -3.47
CA GLY A 119 -5.30 -19.49 -3.19
C GLY A 119 -5.46 -19.89 -1.72
N ASP A 120 -4.82 -20.98 -1.34
CA ASP A 120 -4.92 -21.52 0.02
C ASP A 120 -4.17 -20.66 1.07
N SER A 121 -4.39 -21.00 2.34
CA SER A 121 -3.81 -20.25 3.46
C SER A 121 -2.28 -20.29 3.49
N GLU A 122 -1.63 -21.34 2.98
CA GLU A 122 -0.18 -21.49 3.02
C GLU A 122 0.48 -20.59 1.97
N ARG A 123 0.00 -20.69 0.72
CA ARG A 123 0.41 -19.80 -0.39
C ARG A 123 0.21 -18.34 -0.04
N ARG A 124 -0.97 -17.99 0.48
CA ARG A 124 -1.27 -16.62 0.91
C ARG A 124 -0.31 -16.15 2.00
N SER A 125 0.05 -17.02 2.94
CA SER A 125 1.00 -16.67 4.01
C SER A 125 2.40 -16.39 3.46
N LEU A 126 2.86 -17.16 2.45
CA LEU A 126 4.15 -16.96 1.81
C LEU A 126 4.22 -15.61 1.08
N ILE A 127 3.22 -15.31 0.27
CA ILE A 127 3.16 -14.05 -0.50
C ILE A 127 3.04 -12.84 0.45
N LEU A 128 2.20 -12.93 1.48
CA LEU A 128 2.07 -11.85 2.46
C LEU A 128 3.33 -11.69 3.34
N ARG A 129 4.08 -12.76 3.59
CA ARG A 129 5.39 -12.67 4.26
C ARG A 129 6.40 -11.92 3.41
N SER A 130 6.49 -12.20 2.12
CA SER A 130 7.41 -11.43 1.26
C SER A 130 7.05 -9.94 1.21
N LEU A 131 5.75 -9.61 1.22
CA LEU A 131 5.31 -8.21 1.35
C LEU A 131 5.78 -7.60 2.66
N VAL A 132 5.58 -8.28 3.79
CA VAL A 132 6.03 -7.80 5.10
C VAL A 132 7.54 -7.62 5.16
N ASP A 133 8.31 -8.54 4.57
CA ASP A 133 9.76 -8.46 4.53
C ASP A 133 10.23 -7.27 3.68
N PHE A 134 9.63 -7.04 2.51
CA PHE A 134 9.84 -5.82 1.72
C PHE A 134 9.57 -4.55 2.54
N LEU A 135 8.41 -4.48 3.22
CA LEU A 135 8.04 -3.30 4.00
C LEU A 135 9.03 -3.01 5.14
N LYS A 136 9.66 -4.05 5.69
CA LYS A 136 10.71 -3.93 6.71
C LYS A 136 12.02 -3.47 6.11
N THR A 137 12.50 -4.09 5.03
CA THR A 137 13.78 -3.76 4.40
C THR A 137 13.76 -2.36 3.78
N ALA A 138 12.65 -1.99 3.13
CA ALA A 138 12.40 -0.64 2.59
C ALA A 138 12.09 0.42 3.68
N ASN A 139 12.01 0.03 4.96
CA ASN A 139 11.68 0.89 6.09
C ASN A 139 10.33 1.65 5.91
N LEU A 140 9.37 1.05 5.21
CA LEU A 140 8.06 1.63 4.89
C LEU A 140 7.04 1.45 6.01
N GLY A 141 7.33 0.67 7.05
CA GLY A 141 6.37 0.41 8.15
C GLY A 141 5.93 1.65 8.95
N ARG A 142 6.61 2.80 8.79
CA ARG A 142 6.20 4.10 9.35
C ARG A 142 5.47 5.00 8.35
N ASP A 143 5.55 4.67 7.07
CA ASP A 143 4.97 5.44 5.96
C ASP A 143 3.66 4.81 5.43
N LEU A 144 3.14 3.75 6.08
CA LEU A 144 1.91 3.03 5.72
C LEU A 144 1.07 2.69 6.97
#